data_AF-A0A9E7V3D1-F1
#
_entry.id   AF-A0A9E7V3D1-F1
#
_cell.length_a   1.000
_cell.length_b   1.000
_cell.length_c   1.000
_cell.angle_alpha   90.00
_cell.angle_beta   90.00
_cell.angle_gamma   90.00
#
_symmetry.space_group_name_H-M   'P 1'
#
loop_
_entity.id
_entity.type
_entity.pdbx_description
1 polymer ?
#
loop_
_entity_poly.entity_id
_entity_poly.type
_entity_poly.pdbx_seq_one_letter_code
_entity_poly.pdbx_strand_id
1 'polypeptide(L)'
;RCASLARGLPADQPTKLYCATDGRQRLQPPLPEGYFGNVIFTATPLANAGTVTAGVAEGAGVIQEALDRMDDGYWRSALDY
;
A
#
# COMPACT_ATOMS: atom_id res chain seq x y z
N ARG A 1 15.92 -5.52 14.63
CA ARG A 1 15.00 -6.56 14.11
C ARG A 1 13.81 -5.86 13.45
N CYS A 2 13.32 -6.34 12.30
CA CYS A 2 12.12 -5.78 11.65
C CYS A 2 10.84 -6.27 12.35
N ALA A 3 9.70 -5.62 12.07
CA ALA A 3 8.50 -5.71 12.90
C ALA A 3 7.89 -7.12 12.99
N SER A 4 7.82 -7.88 11.89
CA SER A 4 7.30 -9.25 11.88
C SER A 4 8.25 -10.25 12.56
N LEU A 5 9.56 -10.12 12.34
CA LEU A 5 10.57 -10.94 13.04
C LEU A 5 10.61 -10.67 14.55
N ALA A 6 10.48 -9.41 14.96
CA ALA A 6 10.46 -9.03 16.36
C ALA A 6 9.24 -9.59 17.10
N ARG A 7 8.11 -9.76 16.40
CA ARG A 7 6.88 -10.34 16.95
C ARG A 7 6.86 -11.86 16.96
N GLY A 8 7.79 -12.54 16.28
CA GLY A 8 7.83 -14.01 16.22
C GLY A 8 6.58 -14.63 15.61
N LEU A 9 6.02 -14.01 14.56
CA LEU A 9 4.77 -14.46 13.94
C LEU A 9 4.94 -15.83 13.24
N PRO A 10 3.95 -16.74 13.31
CA PRO A 10 3.91 -17.95 12.48
C PRO A 10 3.99 -17.61 10.98
N ALA A 11 4.69 -18.43 10.20
CA ALA A 11 4.96 -18.14 8.79
C ALA A 11 3.68 -18.01 7.94
N ASP A 12 2.60 -18.68 8.32
CA ASP A 12 1.28 -18.67 7.67
C ASP A 12 0.36 -17.56 8.17
N GLN A 13 0.74 -16.83 9.24
CA GLN A 13 -0.09 -15.76 9.78
C GLN A 13 -0.20 -14.60 8.77
N PRO A 14 -1.42 -14.20 8.37
CA PRO A 14 -1.61 -13.01 7.54
C PRO A 14 -1.16 -11.75 8.28
N THR A 15 -0.44 -10.88 7.57
CA THR A 15 -0.05 -9.55 8.02
C THR A 15 -0.39 -8.52 6.96
N LYS A 16 -0.84 -7.35 7.43
CA LYS A 16 -1.17 -6.20 6.58
C LYS A 16 -0.25 -5.03 6.88
N LEU A 17 0.10 -4.30 5.83
CA LEU A 17 0.76 -3.00 5.94
C LEU A 17 -0.22 -1.94 5.45
N TYR A 18 -0.27 -0.79 6.12
CA TYR A 18 -0.98 0.39 5.61
C TYR A 18 0.05 1.34 5.04
N CYS A 19 -0.04 1.63 3.75
CA CYS A 19 0.86 2.52 3.04
C CYS A 19 0.08 3.73 2.51
N ALA A 20 0.37 4.91 3.06
CA ALA A 20 -0.19 6.16 2.57
C ALA A 20 0.43 6.50 1.20
N THR A 21 -0.41 6.89 0.25
CA THR A 21 -0.02 7.20 -1.13
C THR A 21 -0.58 8.56 -1.53
N ASP A 22 0.22 9.34 -2.24
CA ASP A 22 -0.20 10.64 -2.78
C ASP A 22 -1.04 10.44 -4.04
N GLY A 23 -2.28 10.90 -4.00
CA GLY A 23 -3.20 10.82 -5.14
C GLY A 23 -3.19 12.04 -6.05
N ARG A 24 -2.48 13.13 -5.73
CA ARG A 24 -2.56 14.40 -6.49
C ARG A 24 -2.28 14.24 -7.98
N GLN A 25 -1.25 13.47 -8.33
CA GLN A 25 -0.85 13.19 -9.71
C GLN A 25 -1.54 11.96 -10.31
N ARG A 26 -2.32 11.22 -9.50
CA ARG A 26 -2.95 9.96 -9.90
C ARG A 26 -4.45 10.12 -10.21
N LEU A 27 -5.07 11.19 -9.72
CA LEU A 27 -6.42 11.55 -10.14
C LEU A 27 -6.43 12.04 -11.58
N GLN A 28 -7.54 11.81 -12.29
CA GLN A 28 -7.75 12.34 -13.64
C GLN A 28 -9.02 13.19 -13.69
N PRO A 29 -8.90 14.52 -13.90
CA PRO A 29 -7.64 15.26 -14.11
C PRO A 29 -6.78 15.36 -12.83
N PRO A 30 -5.45 15.52 -12.96
CA PRO A 30 -4.56 15.70 -11.80
C PRO A 30 -4.88 17.02 -11.08
N LEU A 31 -4.60 17.05 -9.78
CA LEU A 31 -4.86 18.24 -8.98
C LEU A 31 -3.81 19.34 -9.24
N PRO A 32 -4.20 20.63 -9.10
CA PRO A 32 -3.28 21.74 -9.28
C PRO A 32 -2.08 21.66 -8.33
N GLU A 33 -0.93 22.10 -8.83
CA GLU A 33 0.24 22.37 -7.99
C GLU A 33 -0.13 23.42 -6.94
N GLY A 34 0.22 23.16 -5.68
CA GLY A 34 -0.17 24.02 -4.55
C GLY A 34 -1.55 23.74 -3.94
N TYR A 35 -2.25 22.66 -4.34
CA TYR A 35 -3.45 22.22 -3.65
C TYR A 35 -3.19 21.98 -2.15
N PHE A 36 -3.83 22.79 -1.31
CA PHE A 36 -3.60 22.82 0.15
C PHE A 36 -4.22 21.63 0.90
N GLY A 37 -5.21 20.96 0.31
CA GLY A 37 -5.89 19.84 0.95
C GLY A 37 -5.07 18.54 0.96
N ASN A 38 -5.58 17.55 1.70
CA ASN A 38 -5.02 16.21 1.76
C ASN A 38 -5.60 15.34 0.65
N VAL A 39 -4.73 14.67 -0.11
CA VAL A 39 -5.12 13.69 -1.13
C VAL A 39 -4.29 12.45 -0.86
N ILE A 40 -4.71 11.72 0.17
CA ILE A 40 -4.01 10.55 0.66
C ILE A 40 -4.95 9.37 0.52
N PHE A 41 -4.49 8.35 -0.17
CA PHE A 41 -5.15 7.07 -0.20
C PHE A 41 -4.27 5.98 0.42
N THR A 42 -4.90 4.90 0.88
CA THR A 42 -4.19 3.85 1.60
C THR A 42 -4.08 2.58 0.77
N ALA A 43 -2.87 2.27 0.29
CA ALA A 43 -2.56 0.94 -0.21
C ALA A 43 -2.52 -0.02 0.96
N THR A 44 -3.13 -1.20 0.81
CA THR A 44 -3.11 -2.23 1.87
C THR A 44 -2.45 -3.52 1.37
N PRO A 45 -1.12 -3.56 1.24
CA PRO A 45 -0.39 -4.80 1.00
C PRO A 45 -0.74 -5.86 2.06
N LEU A 46 -1.10 -7.06 1.60
CA LEU A 46 -1.45 -8.21 2.43
C LEU A 46 -0.59 -9.39 2.01
N ALA A 47 0.11 -10.01 2.96
CA ALA A 47 0.88 -11.22 2.75
C ALA A 47 1.02 -12.02 4.04
N ASN A 48 1.49 -13.25 3.94
CA ASN A 48 1.81 -14.04 5.12
C ASN A 48 3.14 -13.57 5.74
N ALA A 49 3.29 -13.74 7.06
CA ALA A 49 4.49 -13.34 7.78
C ALA A 49 5.76 -13.99 7.19
N GLY A 50 5.67 -15.22 6.70
CA GLY A 50 6.75 -15.93 6.01
C GLY A 50 7.22 -15.18 4.76
N THR A 51 6.31 -14.68 3.92
CA THR A 51 6.66 -13.92 2.71
C THR A 51 7.45 -12.66 3.04
N VAL A 52 6.99 -11.88 4.04
CA VAL A 52 7.66 -10.63 4.41
C VAL A 52 8.94 -10.81 5.21
N THR A 53 9.19 -12.01 5.73
CA THR A 53 10.42 -12.36 6.46
C THR A 53 11.40 -13.20 5.65
N ALA A 54 11.00 -13.71 4.47
CA ALA A 54 11.86 -14.43 3.54
C ALA A 54 12.97 -13.52 2.97
N GLY A 55 12.67 -12.25 2.74
CA GLY A 55 13.63 -11.27 2.27
C GLY A 55 12.99 -9.92 1.96
N VAL A 56 13.85 -8.92 1.72
CA VAL A 56 13.41 -7.54 1.45
C VAL A 56 12.77 -7.44 0.06
N ALA A 57 13.28 -8.19 -0.92
CA ALA A 57 12.76 -8.17 -2.29
C ALA A 57 11.33 -8.73 -2.36
N GLU A 58 11.07 -9.83 -1.65
CA GLU A 58 9.77 -10.47 -1.53
C GLU A 58 8.75 -9.52 -0.87
N GLY A 59 9.13 -8.89 0.24
CA GLY A 59 8.31 -7.88 0.90
C GLY A 59 8.04 -6.66 0.01
N ALA A 60 9.04 -6.19 -0.73
CA ALA A 60 8.91 -5.07 -1.66
C ALA A 60 8.00 -5.40 -2.85
N GLY A 61 8.06 -6.63 -3.38
CA GLY A 61 7.18 -7.11 -4.44
C GLY A 61 5.71 -7.04 -4.03
N VAL A 62 5.37 -7.50 -2.83
CA VAL A 62 4.00 -7.41 -2.28
C VAL A 62 3.52 -5.95 -2.19
N ILE A 63 4.41 -5.03 -1.81
CA ILE A 63 4.07 -3.59 -1.76
C ILE A 63 3.84 -3.05 -3.16
N GLN A 64 4.72 -3.36 -4.11
CA GLN A 64 4.60 -2.90 -5.49
C GLN A 64 3.30 -3.40 -6.14
N GLU A 65 2.97 -4.68 -6.01
CA GLU A 65 1.73 -5.26 -6.51
C GLU A 65 0.47 -4.61 -5.88
N ALA A 66 0.55 -4.20 -4.61
CA ALA A 66 -0.53 -3.46 -3.97
C ALA A 66 -0.67 -2.04 -4.53
N LEU A 67 0.43 -1.37 -4.86
CA LEU A 67 0.44 -0.04 -5.46
C LEU A 67 -0.05 -0.06 -6.91
N ASP A 68 0.37 -1.05 -7.70
CA ASP A 68 0.02 -1.18 -9.12
C ASP A 68 -1.48 -1.44 -9.33
N ARG A 69 -2.15 -2.06 -8.35
CA ARG A 69 -3.60 -2.27 -8.34
C ARG A 69 -4.41 -1.02 -8.04
N MET A 70 -3.77 0.06 -7.60
CA MET A 70 -4.44 1.33 -7.33
C MET A 70 -4.50 2.17 -8.61
N ASP A 71 -5.32 1.72 -9.56
CA ASP A 71 -5.55 2.41 -10.82
C ASP A 71 -6.62 3.51 -10.68
N ASP A 72 -6.81 4.28 -11.76
CA ASP A 72 -7.84 5.32 -11.90
C ASP A 72 -9.24 4.87 -11.44
N GLY A 73 -9.60 3.60 -11.71
CA GLY A 73 -10.90 3.05 -11.35
C GLY A 73 -11.02 2.85 -9.83
N TYR A 74 -9.98 2.33 -9.20
CA TYR A 74 -9.90 2.21 -7.74
C TYR A 74 -10.00 3.58 -7.07
N TRP A 75 -9.31 4.60 -7.59
CA TRP A 75 -9.33 5.95 -7.04
C TRP A 75 -10.70 6.61 -7.11
N ARG A 76 -11.39 6.51 -8.25
CA ARG A 76 -12.76 7.06 -8.37
C ARG A 76 -13.74 6.30 -7.48
N SER A 77 -13.66 4.98 -7.43
CA SER A 77 -14.50 4.21 -6.52
C SER A 77 -14.30 4.59 -5.05
N ALA A 78 -13.08 4.96 -4.64
CA ALA A 78 -12.80 5.42 -3.29
C ALA A 78 -13.34 6.84 -3.01
N LEU A 79 -13.57 7.65 -4.05
CA LEU A 79 -14.20 8.97 -3.95
C LEU A 79 -15.73 8.91 -4.03
N ASP A 80 -16.27 7.96 -4.81
CA ASP A 80 -17.70 7.79 -5.05
C ASP A 80 -18.44 7.05 -3.91
N TYR A 81 -17.70 6.37 -3.02
CA TYR A 81 -18.23 5.69 -1.84
C TYR A 81 -18.46 6.66 -0.67
#